data_AF-A0A2V9CS34-F1
#
_entry.id   AF-A0A2V9CS34-F1
#
_cell.length_a   1.000
_cell.length_b   1.000
_cell.length_c   1.000
_cell.angle_alpha   90.00
_cell.angle_beta   90.00
_cell.angle_gamma   90.00
#
_symmetry.space_group_name_H-M   'P 1'
#
loop_
_entity.id
_entity.type
_entity.pdbx_description
1 polymer ?
#
loop_
_entity_poly.entity_id
_entity_poly.type
_entity_poly.pdbx_seq_one_letter_code
_entity_poly.pdbx_strand_id
1 'polypeptide(L)'
;REELDASKHYYRDKERCIFCDMIRQEMESGVRVVGENDQFVTIAPYAPRFPFELWLLPKQHSSAFENNQSSVYSSLARMLKDTLARLDNVLDHPAYNFMLHTSPVGEEINDHYHWHFEIMPKLTKVAGFEWGTGFYICPTPPEESARFLREAQVAATSAA
;
A
#
# COMPACT_ATOMS: atom_id res chain seq x y z
N ARG A 1 -16.59 -1.68 0.83
CA ARG A 1 -17.66 -0.77 0.32
C ARG A 1 -17.35 0.67 0.72
N GLU A 2 -17.07 0.94 2.00
CA GLU A 2 -16.65 2.27 2.48
C GLU A 2 -15.57 2.93 1.60
N GLU A 3 -14.52 2.19 1.24
CA GLU A 3 -13.43 2.69 0.42
C GLU A 3 -13.86 3.09 -1.02
N LEU A 4 -14.72 2.29 -1.65
CA LEU A 4 -15.28 2.59 -2.97
C LEU A 4 -16.20 3.82 -2.90
N ASP A 5 -17.03 3.91 -1.87
CA ASP A 5 -17.96 5.03 -1.67
C ASP A 5 -17.19 6.34 -1.40
N ALA A 6 -16.14 6.28 -0.58
CA ALA A 6 -15.24 7.40 -0.32
C ALA A 6 -14.51 7.85 -1.60
N SER A 7 -14.02 6.89 -2.39
CA SER A 7 -13.35 7.17 -3.66
C SER A 7 -14.30 7.79 -4.69
N LYS A 8 -15.54 7.29 -4.79
CA LYS A 8 -16.60 7.89 -5.63
C LYS A 8 -16.92 9.31 -5.19
N HIS A 9 -17.04 9.55 -3.88
CA HIS A 9 -17.31 10.88 -3.34
C HIS A 9 -16.17 11.86 -3.66
N TYR A 10 -14.92 11.47 -3.40
CA TYR A 10 -13.75 12.28 -3.71
C TYR A 10 -13.67 12.63 -5.19
N TYR A 11 -13.90 11.63 -6.07
CA TYR A 11 -13.90 11.84 -7.51
C TYR A 11 -14.97 12.83 -7.96
N ARG A 12 -16.18 12.79 -7.37
CA ARG A 12 -17.24 13.76 -7.69
C ARG A 12 -16.86 15.19 -7.34
N ASP A 13 -16.08 15.38 -6.29
CA ASP A 13 -15.72 16.71 -5.79
C ASP A 13 -14.43 17.26 -6.41
N LYS A 14 -13.52 16.38 -6.85
CA LYS A 14 -12.17 16.75 -7.34
C LYS A 14 -11.88 16.36 -8.77
N GLU A 15 -12.73 15.53 -9.38
CA GLU A 15 -12.56 14.97 -10.74
C GLU A 15 -11.21 14.25 -10.92
N ARG A 16 -10.68 13.69 -9.83
CA ARG A 16 -9.41 12.95 -9.80
C ARG A 16 -9.51 11.78 -8.83
N CYS A 17 -8.75 10.72 -9.09
CA CYS A 17 -8.63 9.58 -8.19
C CYS A 17 -7.87 9.96 -6.91
N ILE A 18 -8.43 9.62 -5.74
CA ILE A 18 -7.81 9.89 -4.43
C ILE A 18 -6.45 9.20 -4.28
N PHE A 19 -6.31 7.98 -4.78
CA PHE A 19 -5.07 7.22 -4.71
C PHE A 19 -3.99 7.78 -5.63
N CYS A 20 -4.34 8.26 -6.82
CA CYS A 20 -3.38 8.96 -7.69
C CYS A 20 -2.86 10.23 -7.02
N ASP A 21 -3.74 11.01 -6.39
CA ASP A 21 -3.34 12.20 -5.64
C ASP A 21 -2.47 11.83 -4.43
N MET A 22 -2.76 10.72 -3.75
CA MET A 22 -1.93 10.18 -2.66
C MET A 22 -0.54 9.77 -3.15
N ILE A 23 -0.46 8.93 -4.19
CA ILE A 23 0.81 8.48 -4.80
C ILE A 23 1.65 9.70 -5.18
N ARG A 24 1.05 10.69 -5.84
CA ARG A 24 1.75 11.91 -6.22
C ARG A 24 2.32 12.65 -5.01
N GLN A 25 1.52 12.87 -3.97
CA GLN A 25 1.97 13.56 -2.75
C GLN A 25 3.09 12.80 -2.04
N GLU A 26 2.98 11.47 -1.94
CA GLU A 26 3.99 10.66 -1.29
C GLU A 26 5.29 10.62 -2.10
N MET A 27 5.23 10.57 -3.43
CA MET A 27 6.42 10.66 -4.27
C MET A 27 7.07 12.04 -4.24
N GLU A 28 6.29 13.13 -4.16
CA GLU A 28 6.81 14.50 -4.02
C GLU A 28 7.52 14.70 -2.67
N SER A 29 6.98 14.12 -1.60
CA SER A 29 7.51 14.22 -0.24
C SER A 29 8.70 13.26 0.01
N GLY A 30 8.60 12.03 -0.48
CA GLY A 30 9.57 10.95 -0.27
C GLY A 30 9.63 10.39 1.16
N VAL A 31 9.00 11.05 2.15
CA VAL A 31 9.16 10.69 3.56
C VAL A 31 8.61 9.28 3.86
N ARG A 32 7.40 8.96 3.40
CA ARG A 32 6.74 7.67 3.65
C ARG A 32 6.88 6.66 2.51
N VAL A 33 7.72 6.94 1.51
CA VAL A 33 8.06 5.98 0.45
C VAL A 33 9.06 4.96 0.99
N VAL A 34 8.70 3.68 0.94
CA VAL A 34 9.59 2.57 1.35
C VAL A 34 10.51 2.16 0.21
N GLY A 35 9.96 2.09 -1.00
CA GLY A 35 10.68 1.78 -2.22
C GLY A 35 9.80 1.97 -3.44
N GLU A 36 10.41 1.95 -4.61
CA GLU A 36 9.72 2.05 -5.89
C GLU A 36 10.50 1.35 -7.00
N ASN A 37 9.81 1.02 -8.07
CA ASN A 37 10.40 0.65 -9.36
C ASN A 37 9.72 1.44 -10.49
N ASP A 38 9.97 1.07 -11.75
CA ASP A 38 9.41 1.79 -12.90
C ASP A 38 7.88 1.89 -12.90
N GLN A 39 7.17 0.92 -12.30
CA GLN A 39 5.70 0.79 -12.41
C GLN A 39 4.98 0.83 -11.07
N PHE A 40 5.66 0.59 -9.95
CA PHE A 40 5.06 0.43 -8.63
C PHE A 40 5.77 1.26 -7.57
N VAL A 41 5.03 1.61 -6.53
CA VAL A 41 5.53 2.25 -5.32
C VAL A 41 4.97 1.55 -4.10
N THR A 42 5.80 1.36 -3.08
CA THR A 42 5.38 0.92 -1.75
C THR A 42 5.49 2.11 -0.80
N ILE A 43 4.39 2.44 -0.13
CA ILE A 43 4.32 3.52 0.85
C ILE A 43 3.85 3.01 2.21
N ALA A 44 4.23 3.69 3.28
CA ALA A 44 3.50 3.63 4.53
C ALA A 44 2.35 4.66 4.45
N PRO A 45 1.07 4.27 4.61
CA PRO A 45 -0.02 5.22 4.52
C PRO A 45 0.09 6.29 5.62
N TYR A 46 -0.40 7.50 5.37
CA TYR A 46 -0.35 8.60 6.35
C TYR A 46 -1.07 8.28 7.67
N ALA A 47 -2.13 7.47 7.62
CA ALA A 47 -2.91 7.07 8.77
C ALA A 47 -3.01 5.53 8.85
N PRO A 48 -1.92 4.84 9.23
CA PRO A 48 -1.93 3.38 9.33
C PRO A 48 -2.77 2.93 10.53
N ARG A 49 -3.45 1.79 10.39
CA ARG A 49 -4.13 1.12 11.50
C ARG A 49 -3.17 0.26 12.30
N PHE A 50 -2.14 -0.28 11.64
CA PHE A 50 -1.14 -1.16 12.25
C PHE A 50 0.28 -0.63 12.03
N PRO A 51 1.20 -0.82 13.00
CA PRO A 51 2.61 -0.48 12.79
C PRO A 51 3.17 -1.21 11.58
N PHE A 52 3.95 -0.51 10.76
CA PHE A 52 4.53 -1.05 9.52
C PHE A 52 3.48 -1.55 8.52
N GLU A 53 2.25 -1.00 8.54
CA GLU A 53 1.29 -1.16 7.45
C GLU A 53 1.87 -0.57 6.15
N LEU A 54 1.75 -1.31 5.05
CA LEU A 54 2.32 -0.94 3.75
C LEU A 54 1.28 -1.07 2.65
N TRP A 55 1.23 -0.08 1.77
CA TRP A 55 0.41 -0.10 0.58
C TRP A 55 1.31 -0.16 -0.65
N LEU A 56 1.07 -1.15 -1.52
CA LEU A 56 1.77 -1.33 -2.79
C LEU A 56 0.82 -0.98 -3.92
N LEU A 57 1.10 0.12 -4.63
CA LEU A 57 0.21 0.70 -5.64
C LEU A 57 0.92 0.83 -7.00
N PRO A 58 0.21 0.63 -8.13
CA PRO A 58 0.74 0.99 -9.44
C PRO A 58 0.84 2.52 -9.57
N LYS A 59 1.94 3.01 -10.15
CA LYS A 59 2.14 4.44 -10.39
C LYS A 59 1.18 5.01 -11.43
N GLN A 60 0.75 4.18 -12.37
CA GLN A 60 -0.26 4.52 -13.36
C GLN A 60 -1.64 4.13 -12.85
N HIS A 61 -2.64 4.96 -13.16
CA HIS A 61 -4.02 4.68 -12.78
C HIS A 61 -4.50 3.35 -13.37
N SER A 62 -4.95 2.47 -12.49
CA SER A 62 -5.55 1.18 -12.86
C SER A 62 -6.58 0.83 -11.79
N SER A 63 -7.84 0.68 -12.18
CA SER A 63 -8.95 0.42 -11.27
C SER A 63 -9.08 -1.05 -10.88
N ALA A 64 -8.63 -1.96 -11.75
CA ALA A 64 -8.74 -3.40 -11.53
C ALA A 64 -7.40 -4.11 -11.74
N PHE A 65 -7.09 -5.04 -10.85
CA PHE A 65 -5.83 -5.79 -10.83
C PHE A 65 -5.60 -6.56 -12.14
N GLU A 66 -6.62 -7.23 -12.64
CA GLU A 66 -6.59 -8.08 -13.82
C GLU A 66 -6.33 -7.30 -15.12
N ASN A 67 -6.59 -5.99 -15.14
CA ASN A 67 -6.49 -5.12 -16.31
C ASN A 67 -5.06 -4.62 -16.55
N ASN A 68 -4.08 -5.52 -16.50
CA ASN A 68 -2.66 -5.20 -16.66
C ASN A 68 -1.94 -6.17 -17.61
N GLN A 69 -0.87 -5.70 -18.25
CA GLN A 69 -0.03 -6.52 -19.13
C GLN A 69 0.91 -7.44 -18.33
N SER A 70 1.40 -8.52 -18.94
CA SER A 70 2.33 -9.47 -18.32
C SER A 70 3.62 -8.83 -17.78
N SER A 71 4.12 -7.79 -18.45
CA SER A 71 5.28 -7.00 -18.01
C SER A 71 5.04 -6.30 -16.68
N VAL A 72 3.82 -5.77 -16.48
CA VAL A 72 3.39 -5.10 -15.23
C VAL A 72 3.45 -6.08 -14.06
N TYR A 73 2.94 -7.30 -14.23
CA TYR A 73 3.00 -8.31 -13.17
C TYR A 73 4.42 -8.75 -12.83
N SER A 74 5.33 -8.75 -13.81
CA SER A 74 6.74 -9.05 -13.56
C SER A 74 7.40 -7.96 -12.70
N SER A 75 7.06 -6.69 -12.98
CA SER A 75 7.50 -5.55 -12.16
C SER A 75 6.89 -5.58 -10.76
N LEU A 76 5.60 -5.90 -10.65
CA LEU A 76 4.90 -6.10 -9.39
C LEU A 76 5.57 -7.19 -8.55
N ALA A 77 5.89 -8.34 -9.13
CA ALA A 77 6.50 -9.46 -8.41
C ALA A 77 7.86 -9.08 -7.81
N ARG A 78 8.66 -8.29 -8.54
CA ARG A 78 9.94 -7.75 -8.04
C ARG A 78 9.71 -6.79 -6.88
N MET A 79 8.74 -5.87 -7.01
CA MET A 79 8.42 -4.89 -5.97
C MET A 79 7.87 -5.55 -4.70
N LEU A 80 6.99 -6.53 -4.85
CA LEU A 80 6.42 -7.30 -3.76
C LEU A 80 7.51 -8.09 -3.03
N LYS A 81 8.41 -8.75 -3.77
CA LYS A 81 9.55 -9.47 -3.18
C LYS A 81 10.46 -8.54 -2.37
N ASP A 82 10.82 -7.38 -2.92
CA ASP A 82 11.61 -6.37 -2.21
C ASP A 82 10.90 -5.89 -0.94
N THR A 83 9.61 -5.56 -1.05
CA THR A 83 8.78 -5.10 0.08
C THR A 83 8.73 -6.13 1.21
N LEU A 84 8.44 -7.39 0.89
CA LEU A 84 8.35 -8.46 1.90
C LEU A 84 9.72 -8.79 2.50
N ALA A 85 10.80 -8.74 1.71
CA ALA A 85 12.14 -8.98 2.23
C ALA A 85 12.63 -7.85 3.17
N ARG A 86 12.26 -6.59 2.91
CA ARG A 86 12.47 -5.48 3.86
C ARG A 86 11.71 -5.72 5.16
N LEU A 87 10.45 -6.13 5.05
CA LEU A 87 9.59 -6.40 6.19
C LEU A 87 10.16 -7.53 7.06
N ASP A 88 10.57 -8.63 6.44
CA ASP A 88 11.18 -9.78 7.10
C ASP A 88 12.47 -9.41 7.82
N ASN A 89 13.33 -8.59 7.19
CA ASN A 89 14.59 -8.16 7.79
C ASN A 89 14.38 -7.22 9.00
N VAL A 90 13.47 -6.24 8.88
CA VAL A 90 13.25 -5.25 9.95
C VAL A 90 12.51 -5.83 11.15
N LEU A 91 11.62 -6.79 10.92
CA LEU A 91 10.69 -7.29 11.93
C LEU A 91 10.91 -8.76 12.32
N ASP A 92 12.01 -9.37 11.87
CA ASP A 92 12.36 -10.78 12.13
C ASP A 92 11.24 -11.75 11.74
N HIS A 93 10.92 -11.77 10.44
CA HIS A 93 9.91 -12.66 9.84
C HIS A 93 8.52 -12.59 10.51
N PRO A 94 7.85 -11.43 10.50
CA PRO A 94 6.58 -11.25 11.17
C PRO A 94 5.45 -12.03 10.46
N ALA A 95 4.42 -12.42 11.21
CA ALA A 95 3.15 -12.78 10.60
C ALA A 95 2.43 -11.53 10.08
N TYR A 96 1.86 -11.57 8.88
CA TYR A 96 1.10 -10.46 8.30
C TYR A 96 -0.17 -10.93 7.61
N ASN A 97 -1.13 -10.02 7.46
CA ASN A 97 -2.22 -10.16 6.50
C ASN A 97 -1.82 -9.50 5.18
N PHE A 98 -2.27 -10.07 4.07
CA PHE A 98 -2.02 -9.57 2.72
C PHE A 98 -3.34 -9.56 1.94
N MET A 99 -3.75 -8.39 1.46
CA MET A 99 -5.06 -8.20 0.85
C MET A 99 -4.94 -7.43 -0.45
N LEU A 100 -5.66 -7.88 -1.47
CA LEU A 100 -5.84 -7.17 -2.74
C LEU A 100 -7.13 -6.37 -2.69
N HIS A 101 -7.03 -5.07 -2.88
CA HIS A 101 -8.16 -4.17 -3.07
C HIS A 101 -8.24 -3.84 -4.56
N THR A 102 -9.33 -4.25 -5.21
CA THR A 102 -9.55 -4.10 -6.66
C THR A 102 -11.00 -3.73 -6.91
N SER A 103 -11.28 -3.11 -8.06
CA SER A 103 -12.66 -2.75 -8.41
C SER A 103 -13.57 -3.98 -8.45
N PRO A 104 -14.86 -3.84 -8.07
CA PRO A 104 -15.82 -4.92 -8.17
C PRO A 104 -15.97 -5.43 -9.61
N VAL A 105 -16.31 -6.71 -9.74
CA VAL A 105 -16.68 -7.34 -11.01
C VAL A 105 -17.86 -6.59 -11.63
N GLY A 106 -17.76 -6.25 -12.91
CA GLY A 106 -18.70 -5.42 -13.66
C GLY A 106 -18.43 -3.90 -13.60
N GLU A 107 -17.49 -3.45 -12.76
CA GLU A 107 -17.01 -2.05 -12.68
C GLU A 107 -15.48 -1.98 -12.89
N GLU A 108 -14.90 -2.89 -13.69
CA GLU A 108 -13.44 -3.10 -13.77
C GLU A 108 -12.69 -1.90 -14.34
N ILE A 109 -13.34 -1.06 -15.13
CA ILE A 109 -12.78 0.16 -15.72
C ILE A 109 -13.53 1.35 -15.14
N ASN A 110 -12.85 2.10 -14.28
CA ASN A 110 -13.37 3.34 -13.72
C ASN A 110 -12.25 4.31 -13.32
N ASP A 111 -12.60 5.60 -13.21
CA ASP A 111 -11.63 6.66 -12.92
C ASP A 111 -11.56 7.04 -11.43
N HIS A 112 -12.48 6.51 -10.63
CA HIS A 112 -12.60 6.90 -9.22
C HIS A 112 -11.79 5.99 -8.29
N TYR A 113 -11.58 4.72 -8.65
CA TYR A 113 -10.90 3.73 -7.81
C TYR A 113 -9.56 3.28 -8.40
N HIS A 114 -8.67 2.79 -7.53
CA HIS A 114 -7.32 2.41 -7.91
C HIS A 114 -6.89 1.19 -7.09
N TRP A 115 -6.58 0.10 -7.78
CA TRP A 115 -6.28 -1.15 -7.11
C TRP A 115 -4.93 -1.07 -6.40
N HIS A 116 -4.79 -1.76 -5.26
CA HIS A 116 -3.55 -1.84 -4.52
C HIS A 116 -3.52 -3.06 -3.61
N PHE A 117 -2.34 -3.39 -3.10
CA PHE A 117 -2.21 -4.35 -2.01
C PHE A 117 -2.02 -3.63 -0.68
N GLU A 118 -2.69 -4.12 0.36
CA GLU A 118 -2.42 -3.77 1.74
C GLU A 118 -1.69 -4.93 2.44
N ILE A 119 -0.55 -4.64 3.06
CA ILE A 119 0.22 -5.57 3.91
C ILE A 119 0.14 -5.07 5.35
N MET A 120 -0.36 -5.89 6.27
CA MET A 120 -0.54 -5.53 7.67
C MET A 120 0.17 -6.50 8.60
N PRO A 121 1.34 -6.13 9.13
CA PRO A 121 2.05 -6.91 10.14
C PRO A 121 1.27 -7.03 11.44
N LYS A 122 1.23 -8.24 12.02
CA LYS A 122 0.54 -8.54 13.28
C LYS A 122 1.47 -8.32 14.47
N LEU A 123 1.85 -7.07 14.73
CA LEU A 123 2.77 -6.70 15.80
C LEU A 123 2.06 -6.39 17.13
N THR A 124 0.82 -5.92 17.06
CA THR A 124 0.00 -5.55 18.21
C THR A 124 -1.28 -6.37 18.27
N LYS A 125 -1.87 -6.49 19.46
CA LYS A 125 -3.17 -7.13 19.64
C LYS A 125 -4.26 -6.06 19.62
N VAL A 126 -5.27 -6.26 18.79
CA VAL A 126 -6.51 -5.47 18.83
C VAL A 126 -7.23 -5.78 20.15
N ALA A 127 -7.42 -4.76 20.99
CA ALA A 127 -7.96 -4.90 22.34
C ALA A 127 -9.34 -4.23 22.46
N GLY A 128 -9.86 -4.16 23.68
CA GLY A 128 -11.24 -3.69 23.92
C GLY A 128 -11.50 -2.25 23.45
N PHE A 129 -10.48 -1.40 23.37
CA PHE A 129 -10.63 -0.04 22.86
C PHE A 129 -10.90 -0.03 21.35
N GLU A 130 -10.07 -0.73 20.59
CA GLU A 130 -10.21 -0.81 19.13
C GLU A 130 -11.52 -1.50 18.75
N TRP A 131 -11.85 -2.61 19.42
CA TRP A 131 -13.11 -3.32 19.23
C TRP A 131 -14.33 -2.47 19.60
N GLY A 132 -14.26 -1.72 20.71
CA GLY A 132 -15.38 -0.96 21.23
C GLY A 132 -15.66 0.34 20.47
N THR A 133 -14.63 0.92 19.82
CA THR A 133 -14.73 2.27 19.24
C THR A 133 -14.51 2.32 17.73
N GLY A 134 -13.84 1.31 17.14
CA GLY A 134 -13.40 1.34 15.75
C GLY A 134 -12.17 2.22 15.48
N PHE A 135 -11.62 2.89 16.51
CA PHE A 135 -10.37 3.64 16.40
C PHE A 135 -9.16 2.76 16.69
N TYR A 136 -8.08 2.97 15.95
CA TYR A 136 -6.84 2.20 16.09
C TYR A 136 -5.75 3.06 16.75
N ILE A 137 -4.98 2.45 17.65
CA ILE A 137 -3.81 3.07 18.26
C ILE A 137 -2.56 2.50 17.59
N CYS A 138 -1.92 3.30 16.73
CA CYS A 138 -0.64 2.96 16.12
C CYS A 138 0.49 3.67 16.89
N PRO A 139 1.29 2.94 17.71
CA PRO A 139 2.35 3.55 18.51
C PRO A 139 3.56 4.02 17.67
N THR A 140 3.70 3.54 16.44
CA THR A 140 4.81 3.89 15.55
C THR A 140 4.32 4.87 14.48
N PRO A 141 4.93 6.07 14.35
CA PRO A 141 4.63 6.97 13.24
C PRO A 141 4.94 6.33 11.88
N PRO A 142 4.10 6.51 10.85
CA PRO A 142 4.32 5.93 9.54
C PRO A 142 5.63 6.39 8.89
N GLU A 143 6.08 7.62 9.18
CA GLU A 143 7.37 8.15 8.73
C GLU A 143 8.55 7.34 9.28
N GLU A 144 8.46 6.89 10.53
CA GLU A 144 9.49 6.06 11.14
C GLU A 144 9.46 4.64 10.59
N SER A 145 8.27 4.04 10.45
CA SER A 145 8.12 2.73 9.79
C SER A 145 8.71 2.74 8.38
N ALA A 146 8.41 3.77 7.60
CA ALA A 146 8.96 3.91 6.25
C ALA A 146 10.47 4.09 6.25
N ARG A 147 11.02 4.91 7.16
CA ARG A 147 12.48 5.08 7.33
C ARG A 147 13.16 3.74 7.63
N PHE A 148 12.70 2.99 8.63
CA PHE A 148 13.30 1.71 9.01
C PHE A 148 13.30 0.70 7.85
N LEU A 149 12.19 0.60 7.11
CA LEU A 149 12.08 -0.31 5.97
C LEU A 149 12.93 0.12 4.77
N ARG A 150 13.03 1.43 4.51
CA ARG A 150 13.86 1.99 3.43
C ARG A 150 15.35 1.79 3.70
N GLU A 151 15.79 1.96 4.94
CA GLU A 151 17.18 1.78 5.38
C GLU A 151 17.59 0.30 5.51
N ALA A 152 16.62 -0.62 5.51
CA ALA A 152 16.90 -2.05 5.58
C ALA A 152 17.73 -2.51 4.37
N GLN A 153 18.86 -3.17 4.65
CA GLN A 153 19.66 -3.80 3.61
C GLN A 153 18.98 -5.09 3.17
N VAL A 154 18.48 -5.13 1.94
CA VAL A 154 17.98 -6.36 1.32
C VAL A 154 18.98 -6.79 0.26
N ALA A 155 19.30 -8.08 0.21
CA ALA A 155 20.13 -8.63 -0.87
C ALA A 155 19.50 -8.25 -2.21
N ALA A 156 20.27 -7.59 -3.08
CA ALA A 156 19.77 -7.08 -4.35
C ALA A 156 19.01 -8.19 -5.10
N THR A 157 17.76 -7.93 -5.45
CA THR A 157 16.96 -8.84 -6.25
C THR A 157 17.59 -8.90 -7.64
N SER A 158 18.49 -9.86 -7.86
CA SER A 158 19.06 -10.09 -9.18
C SER A 158 17.92 -10.44 -10.14
N ALA A 159 17.80 -9.65 -11.21
CA ALA A 159 16.95 -9.98 -12.33
C ALA A 159 17.53 -11.24 -12.99
N ALA A 160 16.90 -12.38 -12.75
CA ALA A 160 17.01 -13.56 -13.59
C ALA A 160 15.99 -13.47 -14.72
#